data_AF-A0A940L9Q8-F1
#
_entry.id   AF-A0A940L9Q8-F1
#
_cell.length_a   1.000
_cell.length_b   1.000
_cell.length_c   1.000
_cell.angle_alpha   90.00
_cell.angle_beta   90.00
_cell.angle_gamma   90.00
#
_symmetry.space_group_name_H-M   'P 1'
#
loop_
_entity.id
_entity.type
_entity.pdbx_description
1 polymer ?
#
loop_
_entity_poly.entity_id
_entity_poly.type
_entity_poly.pdbx_seq_one_letter_code
_entity_poly.pdbx_strand_id
1 'polypeptide(L)'
;GLSTYEISQRKYEYALSQVFVAIDLQQLKNYKGIEACINTIITDYKQSIPAEGKEILYPGERVVKSRERNLKSGIPVMKTVWERIEALL
;
A
#
# COMPACT_ATOMS: atom_id res chain seq x y z
N GLY A 1 -4.89 -22.31 15.39
CA GLY A 1 -5.66 -21.17 14.88
C GLY A 1 -6.48 -21.64 13.70
N LEU A 2 -7.56 -20.94 13.37
CA LEU A 2 -8.35 -21.21 12.16
C LEU A 2 -7.67 -20.59 10.93
N SER A 3 -7.87 -21.19 9.77
CA SER A 3 -7.47 -20.62 8.48
C SER A 3 -8.35 -19.42 8.10
N THR A 4 -7.86 -18.55 7.22
CA THR A 4 -8.63 -17.40 6.70
C THR A 4 -9.97 -17.81 6.11
N TYR A 5 -10.01 -18.97 5.43
CA TYR A 5 -11.24 -19.53 4.89
C TYR A 5 -12.23 -19.93 5.99
N GLU A 6 -11.77 -20.60 7.05
CA GLU A 6 -12.65 -20.99 8.17
C GLU A 6 -13.14 -19.79 8.98
N ILE A 7 -12.32 -18.73 9.08
CA ILE A 7 -12.69 -17.47 9.73
C ILE A 7 -13.80 -16.76 8.94
N SER A 8 -13.73 -16.75 7.60
CA SER A 8 -14.73 -16.09 6.76
C SER A 8 -16.09 -16.80 6.71
N GLN A 9 -16.15 -18.09 7.08
CA GLN A 9 -17.41 -18.83 7.23
C GLN A 9 -18.16 -18.52 8.54
N ARG A 10 -17.56 -17.75 9.46
CA ARG A 10 -18.21 -17.38 10.71
C ARG A 10 -19.20 -16.24 10.52
N LYS A 11 -20.24 -16.21 11.36
CA LYS A 11 -21.24 -15.11 11.38
C LYS A 11 -20.59 -13.73 11.60
N TYR A 12 -19.50 -13.70 12.37
CA TYR A 12 -18.70 -12.51 12.62
C TYR A 12 -17.23 -12.87 12.42
N GLU A 13 -16.49 -11.95 11.79
CA GLU A 13 -15.06 -12.10 11.60
C GLU A 13 -14.32 -11.67 12.87
N TYR A 14 -13.88 -12.64 13.67
CA TYR A 14 -13.10 -12.43 14.89
C TYR A 14 -12.05 -13.55 15.04
N ALA A 15 -11.13 -13.41 16.00
CA ALA A 15 -9.96 -14.29 16.19
C ALA A 15 -8.87 -14.18 15.09
N LEU A 16 -8.65 -12.95 14.61
CA LEU A 16 -7.53 -12.60 13.74
C LEU A 16 -6.25 -12.43 14.55
N SER A 17 -5.13 -12.86 13.98
CA SER A 17 -3.79 -12.61 14.52
C SER A 17 -3.01 -11.70 13.58
N GLN A 18 -2.31 -10.70 14.13
CA GLN A 18 -1.45 -9.80 13.37
C GLN A 18 -0.01 -9.91 13.89
N VAL A 19 0.95 -9.90 12.97
CA VAL A 19 2.38 -9.91 13.27
C VAL A 19 3.01 -8.68 12.65
N PHE A 20 3.81 -7.96 13.44
CA PHE A 20 4.55 -6.79 13.00
C PHE A 20 6.05 -7.07 13.12
N VAL A 21 6.81 -6.70 12.10
CA VAL A 21 8.26 -6.81 12.08
C VAL A 21 8.83 -5.45 11.69
N ALA A 22 9.75 -4.95 12.51
CA ALA A 22 10.50 -3.73 12.23
C ALA A 22 11.98 -4.08 12.06
N ILE A 23 12.61 -3.52 11.04
CA ILE A 23 14.04 -3.70 10.77
C ILE A 23 14.68 -2.31 10.85
N ASP A 24 15.61 -2.16 11.79
CA ASP A 24 16.43 -0.95 11.88
C ASP A 24 17.58 -1.03 10.88
N LEU A 25 17.46 -0.26 9.79
CA LEU A 25 18.45 -0.25 8.72
C LEU A 25 19.81 0.29 9.18
N GLN A 26 19.86 1.14 10.23
CA GLN A 26 21.11 1.73 10.71
C GLN A 26 22.05 0.69 11.33
N GLN A 27 21.50 -0.45 11.78
CA GLN A 27 22.28 -1.55 12.34
C GLN A 27 22.93 -2.43 11.26
N LEU A 28 22.58 -2.23 9.98
CA LEU A 28 23.18 -2.97 8.87
C LEU A 28 24.53 -2.36 8.48
N LYS A 29 25.56 -3.21 8.31
CA LYS A 29 26.93 -2.77 7.96
C LYS A 29 26.99 -1.91 6.69
N ASN A 30 26.08 -2.14 5.75
CA ASN A 30 25.99 -1.46 4.47
C ASN A 30 24.96 -0.30 4.43
N TYR A 31 24.44 0.15 5.58
CA TYR A 31 23.38 1.17 5.68
C TYR A 31 23.58 2.36 4.72
N LYS A 32 24.80 2.92 4.69
CA LYS A 32 25.15 4.07 3.84
C LYS A 32 24.91 3.85 2.34
N GLY A 33 24.94 2.61 1.86
CA GLY A 33 24.73 2.26 0.46
C GLY A 33 23.32 1.82 0.11
N ILE A 34 22.43 1.62 1.10
CA ILE A 34 21.09 1.08 0.87
C ILE A 34 20.25 2.02 0.00
N GLU A 35 20.27 3.33 0.29
CA GLU A 35 19.50 4.32 -0.47
C GLU A 35 19.93 4.36 -1.94
N ALA A 36 21.23 4.41 -2.20
CA ALA A 36 21.76 4.39 -3.56
C ALA A 36 21.35 3.11 -4.30
N CYS A 37 21.44 1.95 -3.64
CA CYS A 37 21.02 0.68 -4.21
C CYS A 37 19.52 0.66 -4.56
N ILE A 38 18.65 1.15 -3.67
CA ILE A 38 17.21 1.27 -3.91
C ILE A 38 16.94 2.15 -5.14
N ASN A 39 17.60 3.31 -5.23
CA ASN A 39 17.44 4.21 -6.37
C ASN A 39 17.86 3.55 -7.69
N THR A 40 18.99 2.84 -7.70
CA THR A 40 19.43 2.09 -8.89
C THR A 40 18.39 1.05 -9.31
N ILE A 41 17.85 0.27 -8.37
CA ILE A 41 16.81 -0.73 -8.65
C ILE A 41 15.55 -0.07 -9.22
N ILE A 42 15.10 1.04 -8.63
CA ILE A 42 13.90 1.75 -9.11
C ILE A 42 14.14 2.29 -10.52
N THR A 43 15.30 2.89 -10.79
CA THR A 43 15.66 3.40 -12.11
C THR A 43 15.66 2.30 -13.17
N ASP A 44 16.34 1.18 -12.89
CA ASP A 44 16.40 0.02 -13.79
C ASP A 44 15.00 -0.56 -14.04
N TYR A 45 14.22 -0.75 -12.97
CA TYR A 45 12.85 -1.26 -13.07
C TYR A 45 11.98 -0.38 -13.98
N LYS A 46 12.08 0.94 -13.83
CA LYS A 46 11.32 1.92 -14.65
C LYS A 46 11.70 1.93 -16.13
N GLN A 47 12.88 1.42 -16.48
CA GLN A 47 13.35 1.30 -17.86
C GLN A 47 12.93 -0.01 -18.54
N SER A 48 12.26 -0.91 -17.83
CA SER A 48 11.78 -2.17 -18.39
C SER A 48 10.76 -1.94 -19.52
N ILE A 49 10.53 -2.98 -20.33
CA ILE A 49 9.54 -2.92 -21.42
C ILE A 49 8.15 -3.18 -20.83
N PRO A 50 7.19 -2.25 -20.97
CA PRO A 50 5.86 -2.43 -20.40
C PRO A 50 5.06 -3.47 -21.18
N ALA A 51 4.41 -4.38 -20.47
CA ALA A 51 3.39 -5.23 -21.06
C ALA A 51 2.14 -4.39 -21.42
N GLU A 52 1.66 -4.52 -22.66
CA GLU A 52 0.39 -3.93 -23.11
C GLU A 52 0.27 -2.40 -22.92
N GLY A 53 1.39 -1.67 -22.98
CA GLY A 53 1.40 -0.21 -22.88
C GLY A 53 1.03 0.35 -21.50
N LYS A 54 1.03 -0.49 -20.46
CA LYS A 54 0.73 -0.06 -19.08
C LYS A 54 1.94 0.66 -18.48
N GLU A 55 1.67 1.66 -17.63
CA GLU A 55 2.72 2.33 -16.87
C GLU A 55 3.42 1.34 -15.91
N ILE A 56 4.75 1.34 -15.92
CA ILE A 56 5.56 0.54 -15.00
C ILE A 56 5.61 1.26 -13.65
N LEU A 57 5.21 0.58 -12.59
CA LEU A 57 5.04 1.16 -11.27
C LEU A 57 5.61 0.23 -10.22
N TYR A 58 6.42 0.76 -9.30
CA TYR A 58 6.89 -0.03 -8.17
C TYR A 58 5.80 -0.13 -7.09
N PRO A 59 5.84 -1.14 -6.20
CA PRO A 59 4.87 -1.30 -5.13
C PRO A 59 4.74 -0.02 -4.27
N GLY A 60 3.51 0.49 -4.13
CA GLY A 60 3.22 1.69 -3.35
C GLY A 60 3.26 3.01 -4.13
N GLU A 61 3.83 3.06 -5.34
CA GLU A 61 3.93 4.30 -6.12
C GLU A 61 2.56 4.92 -6.44
N ARG A 62 1.56 4.09 -6.77
CA ARG A 62 0.17 4.55 -6.98
C ARG A 62 -0.42 5.21 -5.74
N VAL A 63 -0.06 4.72 -4.56
CA VAL A 63 -0.55 5.26 -3.28
C VAL A 63 0.02 6.65 -3.06
N VAL A 64 1.32 6.85 -3.32
CA VAL A 64 1.96 8.17 -3.26
C VAL A 64 1.28 9.15 -4.21
N LYS A 65 1.10 8.78 -5.49
CA LYS A 65 0.41 9.60 -6.49
C LYS A 65 -1.03 9.94 -6.08
N SER A 66 -1.76 8.97 -5.54
CA SER A 66 -3.14 9.18 -5.09
C SER A 66 -3.20 10.09 -3.87
N ARG A 67 -2.25 9.95 -2.93
CA ARG A 67 -2.15 10.82 -1.76
C ARG A 67 -1.85 12.26 -2.14
N GLU A 68 -0.91 12.49 -3.05
CA GLU A 68 -0.60 13.83 -3.56
C GLU A 68 -1.82 14.48 -4.23
N ARG A 69 -2.56 13.73 -5.04
CA ARG A 69 -3.80 14.22 -5.66
C ARG A 69 -4.85 14.54 -4.61
N ASN A 70 -5.07 13.63 -3.65
CA ASN A 70 -6.08 13.82 -2.62
C ASN A 70 -5.77 14.99 -1.69
N LEU A 71 -4.48 15.24 -1.39
CA LEU A 71 -4.05 16.41 -0.62
C LEU A 71 -4.34 17.73 -1.36
N LYS A 72 -4.24 17.73 -2.69
CA LYS A 72 -4.47 18.92 -3.52
C LYS A 72 -5.95 19.15 -3.84
N SER A 73 -6.71 18.09 -4.10
CA SER A 73 -8.05 18.16 -4.69
C SER A 73 -9.15 17.61 -3.78
N GLY A 74 -8.81 17.19 -2.56
CA GLY A 74 -9.72 16.47 -1.67
C GLY A 74 -9.78 14.97 -1.95
N ILE A 75 -10.24 14.20 -0.97
CA ILE A 75 -10.41 12.75 -1.10
C ILE A 75 -11.74 12.50 -1.84
N PRO A 76 -11.73 11.82 -3.00
CA PRO A 76 -12.97 11.47 -3.67
C PRO A 76 -13.75 10.45 -2.83
N VAL A 77 -15.04 10.72 -2.62
CA VAL A 77 -15.95 9.83 -1.89
C VAL A 77 -17.15 9.47 -2.77
N MET A 78 -17.72 8.30 -2.55
CA MET A 78 -18.99 7.94 -3.17
C MET A 78 -20.11 8.73 -2.50
N LYS A 79 -20.87 9.49 -3.29
CA LYS A 79 -21.97 10.33 -2.78
C LYS A 79 -22.95 9.55 -1.90
N THR A 80 -23.36 8.36 -2.33
CA THR A 80 -24.29 7.49 -1.59
C THR A 80 -23.75 7.05 -0.23
N VAL A 81 -22.43 6.86 -0.11
CA VAL A 81 -21.79 6.52 1.16
C VAL A 81 -21.71 7.76 2.06
N TRP A 82 -21.38 8.92 1.47
CA TRP A 82 -21.30 10.19 2.19
C TRP A 82 -22.65 10.59 2.81
N GLU A 83 -23.72 10.53 2.04
CA GLU A 83 -25.10 10.80 2.51
C GLU A 83 -25.50 9.87 3.67
N ARG A 84 -25.09 8.60 3.62
CA ARG A 84 -25.36 7.65 4.72
C ARG A 84 -24.58 7.99 5.99
N ILE A 85 -23.35 8.49 5.86
CA ILE A 85 -22.54 8.95 7.00
C ILE A 85 -23.18 10.20 7.62
N GLU A 86 -23.61 11.16 6.80
CA GLU A 86 -24.28 12.38 7.28
C GLU A 86 -25.58 12.08 8.03
N ALA A 87 -26.33 11.03 7.66
CA ALA A 87 -27.53 10.60 8.38
C ALA A 87 -27.26 9.87 9.71
N LEU A 88 -26.00 9.53 10.01
CA LEU A 88 -25.57 8.93 11.28
C LEU A 88 -25.03 9.98 12.29
N LEU A 89 -24.86 11.23 11.84
CA LEU A 89 -24.44 12.37 12.65
C LEU A 89 -25.67 13.13 13.19
#